data_AF-A0A1H6SY40-F1
#
_entry.id   AF-A0A1H6SY40-F1
#
_cell.length_a   1.000
_cell.length_b   1.000
_cell.length_c   1.000
_cell.angle_alpha   90.00
_cell.angle_beta   90.00
_cell.angle_gamma   90.00
#
_symmetry.space_group_name_H-M   'P 1'
#
loop_
_entity.id
_entity.type
_entity.pdbx_description
1 polymer ?
#
loop_
_entity_poly.entity_id
_entity_poly.type
_entity_poly.pdbx_seq_one_letter_code
_entity_poly.pdbx_strand_id
1 'polypeptide(L)'
;MGIMDDIPRLTPEMVSRKNQVLRFIQLYWCDHGIGPSISEICAAVGCVRSRAQAAVRKLAREGRIHRVPGKARGIRPAETHELALQLLQSEGWIVNPARLELIHPLPPLLDLDDRGRLVLLGGTNASLPPDRARAHGAGQAGGERNAGDGEDRRA
;
A
#
# COMPACT_ATOMS: atom_id res chain seq x y z
N MET A 1 14.72 -46.05 11.17
CA MET A 1 14.41 -44.61 11.20
C MET A 1 14.80 -44.07 9.83
N GLY A 2 13.83 -43.59 9.06
CA GLY A 2 13.92 -43.52 7.59
C GLY A 2 14.77 -42.36 7.08
N ILE A 3 15.63 -42.67 6.11
CA ILE A 3 16.46 -41.76 5.30
C ILE A 3 15.66 -40.79 4.40
N MET A 4 14.33 -40.70 4.54
CA MET A 4 13.43 -39.96 3.65
C MET A 4 13.10 -38.55 4.13
N ASP A 5 13.34 -38.21 5.39
CA ASP A 5 13.01 -36.89 5.96
C ASP A 5 14.08 -35.81 5.71
N ASP A 6 15.28 -36.20 5.26
CA ASP A 6 16.41 -35.29 4.98
C ASP A 6 16.50 -34.86 3.50
N ILE A 7 15.48 -35.13 2.68
CA ILE A 7 15.45 -34.62 1.30
C ILE A 7 15.07 -33.13 1.36
N PRO A 8 15.99 -32.19 1.05
CA PRO A 8 15.67 -30.78 1.09
C PRO A 8 14.55 -30.50 0.10
N ARG A 9 13.43 -29.94 0.60
CA ARG A 9 12.34 -29.48 -0.27
C ARG A 9 12.91 -28.46 -1.24
N LEU A 10 12.81 -28.76 -2.53
CA LEU A 10 13.27 -27.86 -3.58
C LEU A 10 12.48 -26.54 -3.48
N THR A 11 13.19 -25.45 -3.20
CA THR A 11 12.59 -24.12 -3.15
C THR A 11 12.74 -23.41 -4.51
N PRO A 12 11.83 -22.50 -4.88
CA PRO A 12 11.86 -21.80 -6.17
C PRO A 12 13.17 -21.03 -6.46
N GLU A 13 13.89 -20.64 -5.42
CA GLU A 13 15.22 -20.02 -5.54
C GLU A 13 16.30 -20.99 -6.02
N MET A 14 16.18 -22.29 -5.72
CA MET A 14 17.14 -23.31 -6.16
C MET A 14 17.08 -23.58 -7.67
N VAL A 15 15.98 -23.19 -8.33
CA VAL A 15 15.71 -23.43 -9.75
C VAL A 15 16.74 -22.72 -10.66
N SER A 16 17.28 -21.56 -10.24
CA SER A 16 18.29 -20.88 -11.05
C SER A 16 19.18 -19.93 -10.24
N ARG A 17 20.42 -19.74 -10.71
CA ARG A 17 21.32 -18.69 -10.18
C ARG A 17 20.69 -17.30 -10.19
N LYS A 18 19.81 -17.01 -11.15
CA LYS A 18 19.08 -15.73 -11.19
C LYS A 18 18.21 -15.57 -9.95
N ASN A 19 17.48 -16.62 -9.57
CA ASN A 19 16.61 -16.57 -8.41
C ASN A 19 17.42 -16.57 -7.10
N GLN A 20 18.56 -17.26 -7.05
CA GLN A 20 19.51 -17.16 -5.93
C GLN A 20 20.01 -15.72 -5.75
N VAL A 21 20.38 -15.04 -6.84
CA VAL A 21 20.78 -13.62 -6.82
C VAL A 21 19.63 -12.73 -6.32
N LEU A 22 18.41 -12.94 -6.82
CA LEU A 22 17.24 -12.18 -6.36
C LEU A 22 16.99 -12.36 -4.86
N ARG A 23 17.00 -13.62 -4.40
CA ARG A 23 16.79 -13.95 -2.99
C ARG A 23 17.85 -13.31 -2.09
N PHE A 24 19.12 -13.37 -2.51
CA PHE A 24 20.20 -12.71 -1.79
C PHE A 24 20.01 -11.19 -1.73
N ILE A 25 19.63 -10.54 -2.84
CA ILE A 25 19.38 -9.09 -2.85
C ILE A 25 18.26 -8.71 -1.87
N GLN A 26 17.19 -9.50 -1.80
CA GLN A 26 16.08 -9.28 -0.88
C GLN A 26 16.53 -9.40 0.57
N LEU A 27 17.21 -10.50 0.92
CA LEU A 27 17.72 -10.73 2.28
C LEU A 27 18.70 -9.63 2.70
N TYR A 28 19.68 -9.31 1.84
CA TYR A 28 20.67 -8.29 2.13
C TYR A 28 20.03 -6.93 2.40
N TRP A 29 18.99 -6.57 1.62
CA TRP A 29 18.25 -5.33 1.82
C TRP A 29 17.46 -5.32 3.13
N CYS A 30 16.79 -6.44 3.48
CA CYS A 30 16.10 -6.56 4.76
C CYS A 30 17.05 -6.43 5.96
N ASP A 31 18.23 -7.04 5.87
CA ASP A 31 19.19 -7.08 6.97
C ASP A 31 19.96 -5.77 7.15
N HIS A 32 20.27 -5.06 6.04
CA HIS A 32 21.19 -3.91 6.07
C HIS A 32 20.53 -2.59 5.66
N GLY A 33 19.33 -2.60 5.09
CA GLY A 33 18.65 -1.41 4.56
C GLY A 33 19.34 -0.77 3.34
N ILE A 34 20.36 -1.41 2.77
CA ILE A 34 21.13 -0.91 1.62
C ILE A 34 21.32 -1.99 0.55
N GLY A 35 21.57 -1.56 -0.68
CA GLY A 35 21.77 -2.45 -1.81
C GLY A 35 23.10 -3.20 -1.77
N PRO A 36 23.15 -4.51 -2.08
CA PRO A 36 24.41 -5.22 -2.19
C PRO A 36 25.24 -4.74 -3.39
N SER A 37 26.55 -4.90 -3.29
CA SER A 37 27.50 -4.71 -4.37
C SER A 37 27.57 -5.97 -5.25
N ILE A 38 28.08 -5.83 -6.48
CA ILE A 38 28.29 -6.99 -7.36
C ILE A 38 29.26 -7.99 -6.72
N SER A 39 30.27 -7.53 -5.99
CA SER A 39 31.25 -8.40 -5.34
C SER A 39 30.63 -9.22 -4.21
N GLU A 40 29.74 -8.63 -3.41
CA GLU A 40 28.98 -9.35 -2.36
C GLU A 40 28.05 -10.40 -2.98
N ILE A 41 27.37 -10.07 -4.08
CA ILE A 41 26.54 -11.04 -4.81
C ILE A 41 27.39 -12.21 -5.32
N CYS A 42 28.59 -11.94 -5.83
CA CYS A 42 29.49 -12.99 -6.29
C CYS A 42 29.94 -13.90 -5.15
N ALA A 43 30.28 -13.31 -4.00
CA ALA A 43 30.71 -14.04 -2.80
C ALA A 43 29.59 -14.92 -2.25
N ALA A 44 28.36 -14.40 -2.17
CA ALA A 44 27.22 -15.12 -1.63
C ALA A 44 26.71 -16.24 -2.53
N VAL A 45 26.64 -16.00 -3.85
CA VAL A 45 26.07 -16.96 -4.82
C VAL A 45 27.13 -17.88 -5.43
N GLY A 46 28.43 -17.62 -5.19
CA GLY A 46 29.53 -18.40 -5.76
C GLY A 46 29.61 -18.29 -7.28
N CYS A 47 29.42 -17.08 -7.82
CA CYS A 47 29.43 -16.85 -9.27
C CYS A 47 30.40 -15.75 -9.69
N VAL A 48 30.86 -15.83 -10.95
CA VAL A 48 31.76 -14.82 -11.51
C VAL A 48 31.05 -13.49 -11.77
N ARG A 49 31.80 -12.39 -11.70
CA ARG A 49 31.31 -11.01 -11.86
C ARG A 49 30.44 -10.80 -13.09
N SER A 50 30.86 -11.33 -14.25
CA SER A 50 30.11 -11.21 -15.51
C SER A 50 28.72 -11.88 -15.43
N ARG A 51 28.62 -13.04 -14.77
CA ARG A 51 27.36 -13.75 -14.55
C ARG A 51 26.46 -13.02 -13.56
N ALA A 52 27.02 -12.51 -12.46
CA ALA A 52 26.26 -11.69 -11.51
C ALA A 52 25.67 -10.44 -12.20
N GLN A 53 26.48 -9.73 -12.98
CA GLN A 53 26.02 -8.56 -13.75
C GLN A 53 24.96 -8.91 -14.79
N ALA A 54 25.07 -10.06 -15.46
CA ALA A 54 24.05 -10.53 -16.40
C ALA A 54 22.73 -10.86 -15.68
N ALA A 55 22.80 -11.54 -14.53
CA ALA A 55 21.63 -11.86 -13.71
C ALA A 55 20.93 -10.59 -13.21
N VAL A 56 21.70 -9.63 -12.65
CA VAL A 56 21.17 -8.33 -12.20
C VAL A 56 20.53 -7.56 -13.35
N ARG A 57 21.18 -7.50 -14.53
CA ARG A 57 20.57 -6.86 -15.71
C ARG A 57 19.25 -7.53 -16.12
N LYS A 58 19.21 -8.86 -16.11
CA LYS A 58 18.01 -9.63 -16.43
C LYS A 58 16.88 -9.37 -15.42
N LEU A 59 17.19 -9.40 -14.13
CA LEU A 59 16.23 -9.11 -13.06
C LEU A 59 15.68 -7.68 -13.14
N ALA A 60 16.53 -6.70 -13.47
CA ALA A 60 16.10 -5.32 -13.65
C ALA A 60 15.16 -5.17 -14.84
N ARG A 61 15.46 -5.86 -15.96
CA ARG A 61 14.58 -5.90 -17.14
C ARG A 61 13.25 -6.58 -16.85
N GLU A 62 13.24 -7.61 -16.00
CA GLU A 62 12.04 -8.30 -15.55
C GLU A 62 11.25 -7.52 -14.48
N GLY A 63 11.72 -6.32 -14.07
CA GLY A 63 11.06 -5.51 -13.04
C GLY A 63 11.13 -6.11 -11.63
N ARG A 64 12.00 -7.09 -11.39
CA ARG A 64 12.15 -7.77 -10.09
C ARG A 64 13.09 -7.03 -9.13
N ILE A 65 13.93 -6.15 -9.67
CA ILE A 65 14.81 -5.24 -8.93
C ILE A 65 14.86 -3.89 -9.63
N HIS A 66 15.15 -2.83 -8.90
CA HIS A 66 15.57 -1.57 -9.50
C HIS A 66 17.09 -1.44 -9.42
N ARG A 67 17.68 -0.91 -10.48
CA ARG A 67 19.12 -0.65 -10.57
C ARG A 67 19.38 0.76 -11.07
N VAL A 68 20.22 1.50 -10.35
CA VAL A 68 20.79 2.77 -10.81
C VAL A 68 22.24 2.51 -11.28
N PRO A 69 22.52 2.58 -12.60
CA PRO A 69 23.89 2.43 -13.11
C PRO A 69 24.82 3.51 -12.55
N GLY A 70 26.09 3.19 -12.33
CA GLY A 70 27.10 4.14 -11.86
C GLY A 70 26.98 4.55 -10.38
N LYS A 71 25.85 4.31 -9.72
CA LYS A 71 25.66 4.60 -8.30
C LYS A 71 26.11 3.41 -7.44
N ALA A 72 27.00 3.67 -6.48
CA ALA A 72 27.30 2.71 -5.43
C ALA A 72 26.02 2.33 -4.68
N ARG A 73 25.86 1.05 -4.33
CA ARG A 73 24.67 0.55 -3.62
C ARG A 73 23.33 0.81 -4.34
N GLY A 74 23.36 1.01 -5.67
CA GLY A 74 22.19 1.35 -6.47
C GLY A 74 21.27 0.18 -6.82
N ILE A 75 21.43 -1.01 -6.22
CA ILE A 75 20.60 -2.19 -6.45
C ILE A 75 19.59 -2.28 -5.31
N ARG A 76 18.29 -2.27 -5.60
CA ARG A 76 17.24 -2.45 -4.60
C ARG A 76 16.24 -3.50 -5.09
N PRO A 77 15.66 -4.32 -4.19
CA PRO A 77 14.51 -5.14 -4.55
C PRO A 77 13.42 -4.28 -5.19
N ALA A 78 12.74 -4.79 -6.20
CA ALA A 78 11.44 -4.23 -6.54
C ALA A 78 10.51 -4.77 -5.47
N GLU A 79 10.05 -3.89 -4.58
CA GLU A 79 8.94 -4.23 -3.71
C GLU A 79 7.84 -4.76 -4.62
N THR A 80 7.55 -6.05 -4.51
CA THR A 80 6.42 -6.62 -5.23
C THR A 80 5.24 -6.02 -4.50
N HIS A 81 4.69 -4.94 -5.08
CA HIS A 81 3.60 -4.17 -4.49
C HIS A 81 2.56 -5.10 -3.87
N GLU A 82 2.20 -6.16 -4.58
CA GLU A 82 1.32 -7.24 -4.16
C GLU A 82 1.70 -7.94 -2.84
N LEU A 83 2.98 -8.18 -2.59
CA LEU A 83 3.47 -8.84 -1.38
C LEU A 83 3.45 -7.87 -0.18
N ALA A 84 3.74 -6.59 -0.41
CA ALA A 84 3.58 -5.55 0.60
C ALA A 84 2.10 -5.35 0.96
N LEU A 85 1.22 -5.36 -0.04
CA LEU A 85 -0.24 -5.31 0.16
C LEU A 85 -0.73 -6.52 0.96
N GLN A 86 -0.31 -7.73 0.62
CA GLN A 86 -0.67 -8.96 1.33
C GLN A 86 -0.18 -8.95 2.78
N LEU A 87 1.04 -8.48 3.05
CA LEU A 87 1.59 -8.37 4.40
C LEU A 87 0.74 -7.41 5.24
N LEU A 88 0.46 -6.22 4.71
CA LEU A 88 -0.39 -5.22 5.36
C LEU A 88 -1.79 -5.76 5.65
N GLN A 89 -2.39 -6.46 4.68
CA GLN A 89 -3.69 -7.12 4.87
C GLN A 89 -3.64 -8.19 5.96
N SER A 90 -2.57 -9.00 6.02
CA SER A 90 -2.41 -10.02 7.07
C SER A 90 -2.21 -9.43 8.46
N GLU A 91 -1.65 -8.23 8.56
CA GLU A 91 -1.53 -7.45 9.79
C GLU A 91 -2.81 -6.69 10.16
N GLY A 92 -3.89 -6.87 9.38
CA GLY A 92 -5.22 -6.30 9.64
C GLY A 92 -5.46 -4.93 9.02
N TRP A 93 -4.53 -4.40 8.22
CA TRP A 93 -4.74 -3.16 7.50
C TRP A 93 -5.75 -3.35 6.36
N ILE A 94 -6.69 -2.41 6.25
CA ILE A 94 -7.54 -2.30 5.07
C ILE A 94 -6.78 -1.50 4.04
N VAL A 95 -6.35 -2.16 2.97
CA VAL A 95 -5.57 -1.53 1.90
C VAL A 95 -6.41 -1.36 0.65
N ASN A 96 -6.54 -0.13 0.14
CA ASN A 96 -7.21 0.17 -1.12
C ASN A 96 -6.15 0.51 -2.20
N PRO A 97 -5.76 -0.46 -3.05
CA PRO A 97 -4.70 -0.25 -4.02
C PRO A 97 -5.09 0.72 -5.15
N ALA A 98 -6.39 0.85 -5.46
CA ALA A 98 -6.87 1.76 -6.52
C ALA A 98 -6.81 3.23 -6.11
N ARG A 99 -6.90 3.51 -4.80
CA ARG A 99 -6.88 4.87 -4.23
C ARG A 99 -5.59 5.19 -3.48
N LEU A 100 -4.67 4.24 -3.36
CA LEU A 100 -3.43 4.36 -2.56
C LEU A 100 -3.71 4.72 -1.09
N GLU A 101 -4.78 4.17 -0.51
CA GLU A 101 -5.20 4.42 0.87
C GLU A 101 -4.86 3.24 1.78
N LEU A 102 -4.32 3.54 2.97
CA LEU A 102 -4.06 2.60 4.05
C LEU A 102 -4.90 2.99 5.26
N ILE A 103 -5.83 2.12 5.65
CA ILE A 103 -6.72 2.34 6.80
C ILE A 103 -6.30 1.37 7.90
N HIS A 104 -5.83 1.91 9.03
CA HIS A 104 -5.56 1.14 10.23
C HIS A 104 -6.88 0.54 10.73
N PRO A 105 -6.93 -0.76 11.14
CA PRO A 105 -8.10 -1.30 11.79
C PRO A 105 -8.21 -0.64 13.16
N LEU A 106 -8.97 0.46 13.27
CA LEU A 106 -9.39 0.91 14.59
C LEU A 106 -10.19 -0.25 15.19
N PRO A 107 -9.96 -0.65 16.45
CA PRO A 107 -10.96 -1.47 17.13
C PRO A 107 -12.30 -0.74 16.97
N PRO A 108 -13.41 -1.46 16.68
CA PRO A 108 -14.70 -0.82 16.59
C PRO A 108 -14.88 0.04 17.84
N LEU A 109 -15.18 1.32 17.67
CA LEU A 109 -15.48 2.17 18.80
C LEU A 109 -16.77 1.60 19.40
N LEU A 110 -16.62 0.89 20.52
CA LEU A 110 -17.70 0.34 21.29
C LEU A 110 -18.27 1.48 22.12
N ASP A 111 -19.53 1.80 21.91
CA ASP A 111 -20.26 2.74 22.75
C ASP A 111 -21.31 2.01 23.56
N LEU A 112 -21.79 2.65 24.62
CA LEU A 112 -22.92 2.17 25.41
C LEU A 112 -24.15 2.99 25.03
N ASP A 113 -25.23 2.33 24.62
CA ASP A 113 -26.52 3.02 24.44
C ASP A 113 -27.02 3.55 25.80
N ASP A 114 -28.07 4.39 25.77
CA ASP A 114 -28.71 4.92 27.00
C ASP A 114 -29.24 3.83 27.94
N ARG A 115 -29.19 2.55 27.54
CA ARG A 115 -29.59 1.36 28.30
C ARG A 115 -28.40 0.49 28.70
N GLY A 116 -27.17 0.97 28.53
CA GLY A 116 -25.94 0.28 28.92
C GLY A 116 -25.57 -0.92 28.04
N ARG A 117 -26.07 -1.01 26.81
CA ARG A 117 -25.74 -2.10 25.88
C ARG A 117 -24.63 -1.66 24.93
N LEU A 118 -23.68 -2.57 24.68
CA LEU A 118 -22.63 -2.37 23.70
C LEU A 118 -23.22 -2.23 22.30
N VAL A 119 -22.96 -1.09 21.66
CA VAL A 119 -23.32 -0.81 20.26
C VAL A 119 -22.07 -0.50 19.44
N LEU A 120 -22.08 -0.95 18.18
CA LEU A 120 -21.05 -0.67 17.18
C LEU A 120 -21.29 0.72 16.58
N LEU A 121 -20.38 1.68 16.81
CA LEU A 121 -20.38 2.92 16.03
C LEU A 121 -19.93 2.60 14.60
N GLY A 122 -20.90 2.56 13.69
CA GLY A 122 -20.69 2.19 12.29
C GLY A 122 -19.71 3.12 11.57
N GLY A 123 -18.64 2.50 11.05
CA GLY A 123 -17.97 2.82 9.77
C GLY A 123 -17.71 4.28 9.43
N THR A 124 -16.45 4.68 9.51
CA THR A 124 -15.92 5.89 8.88
C THR A 124 -16.04 5.80 7.35
N ASN A 125 -17.21 6.12 6.79
CA ASN A 125 -17.22 6.83 5.53
C ASN A 125 -17.04 8.31 5.88
N ALA A 126 -15.91 8.86 5.46
CA ALA A 126 -15.62 10.28 5.51
C ALA A 126 -16.81 11.08 4.99
N SER A 127 -17.58 11.65 5.91
CA SER A 127 -18.52 12.71 5.62
C SER A 127 -18.58 13.58 6.87
N LEU A 128 -17.87 14.70 6.80
CA LEU A 128 -18.02 15.82 7.73
C LEU A 128 -19.51 16.10 7.94
N PRO A 129 -19.95 16.38 9.18
CA PRO A 129 -21.31 16.85 9.40
C PRO A 129 -21.49 18.21 8.70
N PRO A 130 -22.64 18.49 8.04
CA PRO A 130 -22.96 19.86 7.70
C PRO A 130 -23.07 20.66 9.00
N ASP A 131 -22.30 21.74 9.04
CA ASP A 131 -22.19 22.67 10.15
C ASP A 131 -23.59 23.10 10.64
N ARG A 132 -23.90 22.77 11.90
CA ARG A 132 -25.13 23.18 12.57
C ARG A 132 -24.92 24.57 13.17
N ALA A 133 -24.98 25.60 12.33
CA ALA A 133 -25.29 26.94 12.79
C ALA A 133 -26.83 27.08 12.95
N ARG A 134 -27.34 26.71 14.13
CA ARG A 134 -28.64 27.18 14.64
C ARG A 134 -28.35 27.99 15.91
N ALA A 135 -28.67 29.28 15.91
CA ALA A 135 -29.70 29.85 16.78
C ALA A 135 -29.73 31.39 16.75
N HIS A 136 -30.89 31.92 17.15
CA HIS A 136 -31.35 33.31 17.24
C HIS A 136 -31.98 33.83 15.94
N GLY A 137 -33.29 34.09 15.79
CA GLY A 137 -34.38 34.21 16.76
C GLY A 137 -35.12 35.54 16.55
N ALA A 138 -36.43 35.46 16.24
CA ALA A 138 -37.50 36.47 16.42
C ALA A 138 -37.80 37.54 15.34
N GLY A 139 -39.13 37.75 15.13
CA GLY A 139 -39.77 38.98 14.61
C GLY A 139 -40.17 38.94 13.13
N GLN A 140 -41.35 38.47 12.69
CA GLN A 140 -42.71 39.01 12.78
C GLN A 140 -43.04 40.19 11.82
N ALA A 141 -44.09 39.97 11.00
CA ALA A 141 -45.07 40.92 10.45
C ALA A 141 -44.87 41.60 9.06
N GLY A 142 -45.97 41.59 8.29
CA GLY A 142 -46.32 42.50 7.19
C GLY A 142 -45.77 42.06 5.83
N GLY A 143 -46.54 41.85 4.77
CA GLY A 143 -47.78 42.50 4.37
C GLY A 143 -47.57 43.17 3.01
N GLU A 144 -48.58 43.06 2.15
CA GLU A 144 -48.81 43.82 0.91
C GLU A 144 -48.48 43.19 -0.44
N ARG A 145 -49.47 43.41 -1.32
CA ARG A 145 -49.74 42.85 -2.63
C ARG A 145 -49.53 43.99 -3.65
N ASN A 146 -49.07 43.67 -4.85
CA ASN A 146 -49.47 44.27 -6.13
C ASN A 146 -48.71 43.51 -7.22
N ALA A 147 -49.32 42.82 -8.21
CA ALA A 147 -50.32 43.22 -9.19
C ALA A 147 -49.85 44.35 -10.13
N GLY A 148 -49.75 44.01 -11.42
CA GLY A 148 -49.51 44.91 -12.56
C GLY A 148 -48.43 44.34 -13.48
N ASP A 149 -48.77 43.57 -14.54
CA ASP A 149 -49.30 43.99 -15.85
C ASP A 149 -48.24 44.48 -16.85
N GLY A 150 -48.39 44.02 -18.10
CA GLY A 150 -47.91 44.67 -19.33
C GLY A 150 -46.73 43.96 -19.99
N GLU A 151 -46.96 43.04 -20.94
CA GLU A 151 -47.17 43.28 -22.37
C GLU A 151 -45.87 43.38 -23.21
N ASP A 152 -45.80 42.48 -24.19
CA ASP A 152 -45.37 42.68 -25.58
C ASP A 152 -44.64 43.98 -25.95
N ARG A 153 -43.50 43.83 -26.64
CA ARG A 153 -43.27 44.41 -27.98
C ARG A 153 -41.96 43.97 -28.63
N ARG A 154 -42.13 43.36 -29.80
CA ARG A 154 -41.32 43.41 -31.03
C ARG A 154 -40.12 44.37 -31.06
N ALA A 155 -38.97 43.87 -31.54
CA ALA A 155 -38.25 44.35 -32.72
C ALA A 155 -37.19 43.32 -33.13
#